data_AF-A0A062WXT1-F1
#
_entry.id   AF-A0A062WXT1-F1
#
_cell.length_a   1.000
_cell.length_b   1.000
_cell.length_c   1.000
_cell.angle_alpha   90.00
_cell.angle_beta   90.00
_cell.angle_gamma   90.00
#
_symmetry.space_group_name_H-M   'P 1'
#
loop_
_entity.id
_entity.type
_entity.pdbx_description
1 polymer ?
#
loop_
_entity_poly.entity_id
_entity_poly.type
_entity_poly.pdbx_seq_one_letter_code
_entity_poly.pdbx_strand_id
1 'polypeptide(L)'
;MRLADGLRLLRREGFDYVLIDCRPDFEILTRSAIVASEGVLVPAQPERLATFGIRHLTERLTDFKKNNFEILGWSPSGENRVEDLAPAFLGVVFTRVRHGGGGPGPTPSSQRVIDEVRRLFPTFTAMMRESLDFQTGVDRLLPAVFGLRPDIATEIRALVDEFESRIGP
;
A
#
# COMPACT_ATOMS: atom_id res chain seq x y z
N MET A 1 -13.58 -20.80 7.15
CA MET A 1 -12.40 -20.25 7.82
C MET A 1 -12.09 -18.91 7.18
N ARG A 2 -12.28 -17.79 7.88
CA ARG A 2 -12.02 -16.45 7.32
C ARG A 2 -10.52 -16.14 7.48
N LEU A 3 -9.90 -15.46 6.51
CA LEU A 3 -8.46 -15.10 6.56
C LEU A 3 -8.09 -14.41 7.89
N ALA A 4 -8.96 -13.50 8.36
CA ALA A 4 -8.81 -12.81 9.64
C ALA A 4 -8.64 -13.77 10.84
N ASP A 5 -9.33 -14.91 10.86
CA ASP A 5 -9.22 -15.88 11.96
C ASP A 5 -7.84 -16.56 11.94
N GLY A 6 -7.31 -16.84 10.75
CA GLY A 6 -5.96 -17.39 10.60
C GLY A 6 -4.88 -16.40 11.02
N LEU A 7 -5.00 -15.13 10.65
CA LEU A 7 -4.03 -14.09 11.01
C LEU A 7 -3.96 -13.84 12.53
N ARG A 8 -5.06 -14.04 13.28
CA ARG A 8 -5.05 -13.95 14.75
C ARG A 8 -4.10 -14.95 15.41
N LEU A 9 -3.80 -16.07 14.74
CA LEU A 9 -2.83 -17.04 15.25
C LEU A 9 -1.40 -16.49 15.16
N LEU A 10 -1.08 -15.71 14.12
CA LEU A 10 0.25 -15.11 13.92
C LEU A 10 0.61 -14.08 14.99
N ARG A 11 -0.38 -13.36 15.54
CA ARG A 11 -0.14 -12.49 16.71
C ARG A 11 0.45 -13.24 17.90
N ARG A 12 0.10 -14.53 18.07
CA ARG A 12 0.67 -15.37 19.13
C ARG A 12 2.09 -15.83 18.84
N GLU A 13 2.52 -15.75 17.59
CA GLU A 13 3.88 -16.09 17.14
C GLU A 13 4.84 -14.89 17.14
N GLY A 14 4.38 -13.70 17.56
CA GLY A 14 5.25 -12.53 17.77
C GLY A 14 5.59 -11.73 16.52
N PHE A 15 4.74 -11.78 15.48
CA PHE A 15 4.87 -10.90 14.32
C PHE A 15 4.28 -9.52 14.63
N ASP A 16 5.11 -8.47 14.48
CA ASP A 16 4.66 -7.07 14.60
C ASP A 16 3.87 -6.62 13.37
N TYR A 17 4.29 -7.09 12.18
CA TYR A 17 3.68 -6.73 10.91
C TYR A 17 3.33 -7.95 10.06
N VAL A 18 2.18 -7.89 9.40
CA VAL A 18 1.76 -8.87 8.39
C VAL A 18 1.44 -8.12 7.09
N LEU A 19 2.23 -8.38 6.05
CA LEU A 19 1.98 -7.86 4.71
C LEU A 19 1.20 -8.89 3.89
N ILE A 20 0.09 -8.46 3.27
CA ILE A 20 -0.74 -9.30 2.42
C ILE A 20 -0.65 -8.79 0.99
N ASP A 21 0.07 -9.51 0.14
CA ASP A 21 0.15 -9.20 -1.29
C ASP A 21 -1.12 -9.67 -2.02
N CYS A 22 -1.74 -8.77 -2.77
CA CYS A 22 -3.03 -9.00 -3.41
C CYS A 22 -2.94 -8.79 -4.93
N ARG A 23 -3.72 -9.58 -5.67
CA ARG A 23 -3.94 -9.32 -7.10
C ARG A 23 -4.55 -7.93 -7.29
N PRO A 24 -4.27 -7.25 -8.43
CA PRO A 24 -4.83 -5.93 -8.75
C PRO A 24 -6.30 -6.01 -9.21
N ASP A 25 -7.13 -6.70 -8.44
CA ASP A 25 -8.57 -6.85 -8.65
C ASP A 25 -9.33 -6.66 -7.34
N PHE A 26 -10.66 -6.55 -7.41
CA PHE A 26 -11.51 -6.41 -6.23
C PHE A 26 -12.39 -7.66 -6.01
N GLU A 27 -11.80 -8.85 -6.21
CA GLU A 27 -12.49 -10.14 -6.06
C GLU A 27 -12.50 -10.64 -4.60
N ILE A 28 -13.03 -11.84 -4.38
CA ILE A 28 -13.26 -12.40 -3.04
C ILE A 28 -11.99 -12.51 -2.19
N LEU A 29 -10.84 -12.83 -2.80
CA LEU A 29 -9.57 -12.93 -2.09
C LEU A 29 -9.08 -11.55 -1.64
N THR A 30 -9.07 -10.57 -2.54
CA THR A 30 -8.69 -9.18 -2.19
C THR A 30 -9.64 -8.60 -1.16
N ARG A 31 -10.95 -8.83 -1.26
CA ARG A 31 -11.91 -8.41 -0.23
C ARG A 31 -11.66 -9.09 1.11
N SER A 32 -11.33 -10.38 1.12
CA SER A 32 -10.98 -11.09 2.35
C SER A 32 -9.70 -10.55 2.98
N ALA A 33 -8.70 -10.15 2.18
CA ALA A 33 -7.49 -9.48 2.65
C ALA A 33 -7.82 -8.12 3.25
N ILE A 34 -8.60 -7.30 2.55
CA ILE A 34 -9.06 -5.99 3.03
C ILE A 34 -9.78 -6.12 4.37
N VAL A 35 -10.71 -7.07 4.52
CA VAL A 35 -11.43 -7.30 5.79
C VAL A 35 -10.49 -7.73 6.93
N ALA A 36 -9.39 -8.41 6.60
CA ALA A 36 -8.43 -8.91 7.58
C ALA A 36 -7.32 -7.91 7.94
N SER A 37 -7.21 -6.81 7.19
CA SER A 37 -6.16 -5.80 7.35
C SER A 37 -6.59 -4.62 8.21
N GLU A 38 -5.62 -3.99 8.87
CA GLU A 38 -5.79 -2.71 9.58
C GLU A 38 -5.58 -1.51 8.64
N GLY A 39 -4.80 -1.70 7.57
CA GLY A 39 -4.52 -0.66 6.59
C GLY A 39 -4.31 -1.21 5.19
N VAL A 40 -4.54 -0.35 4.19
CA VAL A 40 -4.28 -0.62 2.77
C VAL A 40 -3.27 0.39 2.23
N LEU A 41 -2.17 -0.13 1.70
CA LEU A 41 -1.13 0.61 1.00
C LEU A 41 -1.27 0.36 -0.52
N VAL A 42 -1.18 1.41 -1.34
CA VAL A 42 -1.38 1.28 -2.80
C VAL A 42 -0.09 1.60 -3.55
N PRO A 43 0.64 0.61 -4.06
CA PRO A 43 1.76 0.85 -4.96
C PRO A 43 1.24 1.28 -6.34
N ALA A 44 1.80 2.36 -6.89
CA ALA A 44 1.41 2.89 -8.20
C ALA A 44 2.61 3.40 -8.99
N GLN A 45 2.55 3.31 -10.31
CA GLN A 45 3.50 4.00 -11.19
C GLN A 45 2.98 5.41 -11.51
N PRO A 46 3.84 6.42 -11.70
CA PRO A 46 3.42 7.80 -11.99
C PRO A 46 2.99 7.96 -13.46
N GLU A 47 1.94 7.22 -13.84
CA GLU A 47 1.32 7.22 -15.16
C GLU A 47 -0.15 7.64 -15.08
N ARG A 48 -0.71 8.23 -16.14
CA ARG A 48 -2.09 8.75 -16.13
C ARG A 48 -3.14 7.69 -15.75
N LEU A 49 -2.91 6.43 -16.12
CA LEU A 49 -3.81 5.33 -15.78
C LEU A 49 -3.84 5.04 -14.27
N ALA A 50 -2.76 5.33 -13.55
CA ALA A 50 -2.71 5.12 -12.11
C ALA A 50 -3.75 5.96 -11.37
N THR A 51 -3.98 7.21 -11.78
CA THR A 51 -5.02 8.06 -11.18
C THR A 51 -6.41 7.44 -11.28
N PHE A 52 -6.75 6.84 -12.43
CA PHE A 52 -8.02 6.15 -12.62
C PHE A 52 -8.10 4.87 -11.77
N GLY A 53 -7.03 4.06 -11.75
CA GLY A 53 -6.98 2.84 -10.96
C GLY A 53 -7.12 3.10 -9.45
N ILE A 54 -6.40 4.11 -8.92
CA ILE A 54 -6.46 4.51 -7.51
C ILE A 54 -7.86 5.02 -7.15
N ARG A 55 -8.46 5.85 -8.00
CA ARG A 55 -9.82 6.34 -7.80
C ARG A 55 -10.81 5.18 -7.73
N HIS A 56 -10.75 4.28 -8.72
CA HIS A 56 -11.65 3.13 -8.78
C HIS A 56 -11.48 2.24 -7.54
N LEU A 57 -10.25 1.93 -7.13
CA LEU A 57 -9.99 1.15 -5.92
C LEU A 57 -10.58 1.84 -4.67
N THR A 58 -10.40 3.15 -4.54
CA THR A 58 -10.89 3.92 -3.40
C THR A 58 -12.42 3.97 -3.35
N GLU A 59 -13.07 4.12 -4.50
CA GLU A 59 -14.53 4.03 -4.64
C GLU A 59 -15.04 2.65 -4.22
N ARG A 60 -14.41 1.58 -4.73
CA ARG A 60 -14.76 0.19 -4.40
C ARG A 60 -14.55 -0.13 -2.93
N LEU A 61 -13.47 0.37 -2.32
CA LEU A 61 -13.24 0.28 -0.89
C LEU A 61 -14.35 1.02 -0.12
N THR A 62 -14.69 2.24 -0.52
CA THR A 62 -15.74 3.03 0.13
C THR A 62 -17.11 2.33 0.05
N ASP A 63 -17.47 1.81 -1.13
CA ASP A 63 -18.72 1.07 -1.33
C ASP A 63 -18.73 -0.24 -0.53
N PHE A 64 -17.60 -0.93 -0.48
CA PHE A 64 -17.47 -2.14 0.32
C PHE A 64 -17.71 -1.85 1.81
N LYS A 65 -17.09 -0.78 2.35
CA LYS A 65 -17.29 -0.34 3.73
C LYS A 65 -18.75 -0.06 4.05
N LYS A 66 -19.44 0.69 3.19
CA LYS A 66 -20.85 1.08 3.37
C LYS A 66 -21.80 -0.12 3.38
N ASN A 67 -21.52 -1.14 2.58
CA ASN A 67 -22.46 -2.24 2.33
C ASN A 67 -22.15 -3.53 3.11
N ASN A 68 -21.02 -3.61 3.82
CA ASN A 68 -20.55 -4.86 4.46
C ASN A 68 -20.19 -4.69 5.95
N PHE A 69 -20.81 -3.73 6.64
CA PHE A 69 -20.52 -3.41 8.05
C PHE A 69 -20.63 -4.63 8.98
N GLU A 70 -21.58 -5.54 8.76
CA GLU A 70 -21.71 -6.77 9.56
C GLU A 70 -20.50 -7.70 9.41
N ILE A 71 -19.95 -7.82 8.19
CA ILE A 71 -18.77 -8.66 7.91
C ILE A 71 -17.51 -8.03 8.53
N LEU A 72 -17.48 -6.70 8.62
CA LEU A 72 -16.43 -5.93 9.32
C LEU A 72 -16.54 -6.03 10.85
N GLY A 73 -17.54 -6.74 11.38
CA GLY A 73 -17.69 -6.97 12.82
C GLY A 73 -18.53 -5.92 13.53
N TRP A 74 -19.29 -5.10 12.78
CA TRP A 74 -20.24 -4.17 13.38
C TRP A 74 -21.42 -4.93 13.98
N SER A 75 -21.86 -4.48 15.17
CA SER A 75 -23.06 -4.96 15.85
C SER A 75 -23.89 -3.77 16.33
N PRO A 76 -25.24 -3.82 16.26
CA PRO A 76 -26.10 -2.76 16.77
C PRO A 76 -25.96 -2.48 18.27
N SER A 77 -25.41 -3.44 19.02
CA SER A 77 -25.12 -3.30 20.45
C SER A 77 -23.64 -2.97 20.76
N GLY A 78 -22.80 -2.82 19.74
CA GLY A 78 -21.38 -2.54 19.89
C GLY A 78 -21.07 -1.04 19.95
N GLU A 79 -19.97 -0.69 20.63
CA GLU A 79 -19.50 0.70 20.75
C GLU A 79 -18.77 1.21 19.49
N ASN A 80 -18.30 0.29 18.63
CA ASN A 80 -17.49 0.62 17.46
C ASN A 80 -18.33 1.20 16.32
N ARG A 81 -17.87 2.30 15.73
CA ARG A 81 -18.49 2.87 14.53
C ARG A 81 -18.08 2.06 13.31
N VAL A 82 -18.92 2.03 12.28
CA VAL A 82 -18.61 1.36 10.99
C VAL A 82 -17.33 1.92 10.37
N GLU A 83 -17.07 3.21 10.58
CA GLU A 83 -15.86 3.89 10.12
C GLU A 83 -14.57 3.32 10.75
N ASP A 84 -14.63 2.86 12.00
CA ASP A 84 -13.49 2.36 12.77
C ASP A 84 -13.18 0.89 12.47
N LEU A 85 -14.13 0.18 11.86
CA LEU A 85 -14.03 -1.26 11.56
C LEU A 85 -13.42 -1.56 10.20
N ALA A 86 -13.24 -0.53 9.37
CA ALA A 86 -12.71 -0.68 8.03
C ALA A 86 -11.24 -0.31 7.96
N PRO A 87 -10.42 -1.00 7.14
CA PRO A 87 -9.00 -0.70 7.05
C PRO A 87 -8.74 0.75 6.65
N ALA A 88 -7.77 1.38 7.30
CA ALA A 88 -7.32 2.73 6.97
C ALA A 88 -6.69 2.75 5.57
N PHE A 89 -6.98 3.78 4.78
CA PHE A 89 -6.24 4.01 3.53
C PHE A 89 -4.91 4.68 3.87
N LEU A 90 -3.83 3.90 3.96
CA LEU A 90 -2.51 4.40 4.40
C LEU A 90 -1.91 5.37 3.38
N GLY A 91 -2.18 5.13 2.10
CA GLY A 91 -1.84 6.04 1.02
C GLY A 91 -1.26 5.35 -0.21
N VAL A 92 -0.96 6.18 -1.20
CA VAL A 92 -0.32 5.78 -2.45
C VAL A 92 1.20 5.89 -2.32
N VAL A 93 1.92 4.83 -2.67
CA VAL A 93 3.38 4.83 -2.79
C VAL A 93 3.75 4.79 -4.27
N PHE A 94 4.48 5.80 -4.72
CA PHE A 94 4.96 5.80 -6.10
C PHE A 94 6.19 4.89 -6.25
N THR A 95 6.09 3.96 -7.20
CA THR A 95 7.13 2.98 -7.54
C THR A 95 7.50 3.13 -9.01
N ARG A 96 8.70 2.63 -9.38
CA ARG A 96 9.25 2.79 -10.74
C ARG A 96 9.24 4.23 -11.22
N VAL A 97 9.55 5.17 -10.33
CA VAL A 97 9.58 6.59 -10.67
C VAL A 97 10.77 6.86 -11.59
N ARG A 98 10.50 7.42 -12.78
CA ARG A 98 11.55 7.76 -13.74
C ARG A 98 12.20 9.07 -13.32
N HIS A 99 13.53 9.06 -13.18
CA HIS A 99 14.31 10.25 -12.88
C HIS A 99 14.90 10.84 -14.16
N GLY A 100 14.97 12.17 -14.23
CA GLY A 100 15.63 12.85 -15.35
C GLY A 100 17.15 12.67 -15.30
N GLY A 101 17.81 12.71 -16.46
CA GLY A 101 19.27 12.64 -16.57
C GLY A 101 19.97 13.87 -15.96
N GLY A 102 20.07 13.92 -14.64
CA GLY A 102 20.87 14.92 -13.90
C GLY A 102 20.23 15.59 -12.68
N GLY A 103 18.95 15.35 -12.38
CA GLY A 103 18.25 15.96 -11.23
C GLY A 103 17.94 14.97 -10.10
N PRO A 104 17.81 15.42 -8.84
CA PRO A 104 17.57 14.55 -7.68
C PRO A 104 16.12 14.00 -7.58
N GLY A 105 15.32 14.08 -8.65
CA GLY A 105 13.89 13.78 -8.56
C GLY A 105 13.22 13.31 -9.86
N PRO A 106 11.89 13.15 -9.81
CA PRO A 106 11.10 12.63 -10.92
C PRO A 106 11.20 13.50 -12.17
N THR A 107 11.03 12.89 -13.34
CA THR A 107 10.84 13.66 -14.59
C THR A 107 9.61 14.59 -14.50
N PRO A 108 9.56 15.70 -15.27
CA PRO A 108 8.40 16.59 -15.27
C PRO A 108 7.07 15.93 -15.66
N SER A 109 7.11 14.83 -16.41
CA SER A 109 5.92 14.03 -16.71
C SER A 109 5.46 13.22 -15.50
N SER A 110 6.37 12.51 -14.83
CA SER A 110 6.06 11.77 -13.60
C SER A 110 5.60 12.71 -12.49
N GLN A 111 6.26 13.86 -12.32
CA GLN A 111 5.93 14.83 -11.28
C GLN A 111 4.49 15.34 -11.41
N ARG A 112 4.01 15.62 -12.63
CA ARG A 112 2.63 16.08 -12.86
C ARG A 112 1.59 15.07 -12.37
N VAL A 113 1.81 13.77 -12.61
CA VAL A 113 0.91 12.70 -12.14
C VAL A 113 0.99 12.57 -10.63
N ILE A 114 2.20 12.62 -10.05
CA ILE A 114 2.40 12.57 -8.60
C ILE A 114 1.63 13.71 -7.93
N ASP A 115 1.74 14.93 -8.45
CA ASP A 115 1.05 16.10 -7.90
C ASP A 115 -0.47 16.00 -8.05
N GLU A 116 -0.96 15.40 -9.14
CA GLU A 116 -2.39 15.14 -9.32
C GLU A 116 -2.93 14.17 -8.28
N VAL A 117 -2.26 13.05 -8.06
CA VAL A 117 -2.66 12.06 -7.06
C VAL A 117 -2.55 12.63 -5.64
N ARG A 118 -1.49 13.38 -5.33
CA ARG A 118 -1.32 14.06 -4.02
C ARG A 118 -2.46 15.02 -3.67
N ARG A 119 -3.08 15.66 -4.67
CA ARG A 119 -4.24 16.54 -4.45
C ARG A 119 -5.52 15.77 -4.11
N LEU A 120 -5.59 14.48 -4.44
CA LEU A 120 -6.81 13.69 -4.36
C LEU A 120 -6.75 12.60 -3.28
N PHE A 121 -5.57 12.09 -2.98
CA PHE A 121 -5.38 10.93 -2.11
C PHE A 121 -4.19 11.13 -1.16
N PRO A 122 -4.26 10.59 0.07
CA PRO A 122 -3.08 10.44 0.91
C PRO A 122 -1.98 9.72 0.11
N THR A 123 -0.81 10.32 0.05
CA THR A 123 0.31 9.84 -0.77
C THR A 123 1.58 9.92 0.04
N PHE A 124 2.45 8.94 -0.11
CA PHE A 124 3.77 8.91 0.54
C PHE A 124 4.68 9.99 -0.05
N THR A 125 5.51 10.54 0.81
CA THR A 125 6.60 11.44 0.41
C THR A 125 7.72 10.62 -0.20
N ALA A 126 8.07 9.52 0.46
CA ALA A 126 8.98 8.50 -0.03
C ALA A 126 8.44 7.86 -1.31
N MET A 127 9.34 7.61 -2.24
CA MET A 127 9.05 6.99 -3.53
C MET A 127 10.24 6.15 -3.95
N MET A 128 10.00 5.13 -4.77
CA MET A 128 11.05 4.26 -5.28
C MET A 128 11.29 4.54 -6.75
N ARG A 129 12.53 4.88 -7.11
CA ARG A 129 12.89 5.07 -8.51
C ARG A 129 12.89 3.76 -9.29
N GLU A 130 12.78 3.88 -10.61
CA GLU A 130 13.03 2.75 -11.50
C GLU A 130 14.50 2.31 -11.37
N SER A 131 14.71 1.01 -11.08
CA SER A 131 16.03 0.41 -10.94
C SER A 131 16.02 -1.05 -11.39
N LEU A 132 17.10 -1.47 -12.04
CA LEU A 132 17.33 -2.88 -12.39
C LEU A 132 17.70 -3.72 -11.16
N ASP A 133 18.12 -3.09 -10.05
CA ASP A 133 18.50 -3.79 -8.82
C ASP A 133 17.36 -4.68 -8.30
N PHE A 134 16.11 -4.23 -8.46
CA PHE A 134 14.92 -5.01 -8.10
C PHE A 134 14.73 -6.28 -8.95
N GLN A 135 15.14 -6.25 -10.23
CA GLN A 135 15.10 -7.43 -11.10
C GLN A 135 16.22 -8.41 -10.73
N THR A 136 17.43 -7.89 -10.48
CA THR A 136 18.57 -8.73 -10.11
C THR A 136 18.35 -9.50 -8.80
N GLY A 137 17.56 -8.97 -7.86
CA GLY A 137 17.16 -9.68 -6.64
C GLY A 137 16.29 -10.89 -6.94
N VAL A 138 15.32 -10.76 -7.85
CA VAL A 138 14.44 -11.86 -8.28
C VAL A 138 15.26 -12.98 -8.92
N ASP A 139 16.18 -12.64 -9.82
CA ASP A 139 17.03 -13.64 -10.50
C ASP A 139 17.93 -14.42 -9.52
N ARG A 140 18.33 -13.78 -8.43
CA ARG A 140 19.18 -14.38 -7.38
C ARG A 140 18.38 -15.08 -6.28
N LEU A 141 17.05 -15.05 -6.34
CA LEU A 141 16.16 -15.52 -5.27
C LEU A 141 16.49 -14.90 -3.90
N LEU A 142 16.95 -13.64 -3.91
CA LEU A 142 17.26 -12.87 -2.71
C LEU A 142 16.41 -11.60 -2.67
N PRO A 143 15.86 -11.24 -1.49
CA PRO A 143 15.24 -9.94 -1.32
C PRO A 143 16.17 -8.84 -1.82
N ALA A 144 15.65 -7.94 -2.66
CA ALA A 144 16.46 -6.95 -3.37
C ALA A 144 17.39 -6.18 -2.42
N VAL A 145 16.91 -5.91 -1.19
CA VAL A 145 17.63 -5.23 -0.11
C VAL A 145 19.05 -5.75 0.16
N PHE A 146 19.33 -7.03 -0.08
CA PHE A 146 20.68 -7.61 0.10
C PHE A 146 21.69 -7.22 -0.99
N GLY A 147 21.24 -6.63 -2.09
CA GLY A 147 22.09 -6.23 -3.21
C GLY A 147 21.82 -4.84 -3.75
N LEU A 148 21.04 -4.01 -3.04
CA LEU A 148 20.70 -2.67 -3.51
C LEU A 148 21.92 -1.76 -3.51
N ARG A 149 21.97 -0.87 -4.50
CA ARG A 149 22.85 0.29 -4.45
C ARG A 149 22.44 1.21 -3.28
N PRO A 150 23.39 1.96 -2.67
CA PRO A 150 23.12 2.75 -1.46
C PRO A 150 22.01 3.80 -1.62
N ASP A 151 21.85 4.37 -2.81
CA ASP A 151 20.77 5.31 -3.13
C ASP A 151 19.40 4.63 -3.04
N ILE A 152 19.23 3.45 -3.63
CA ILE A 152 17.97 2.69 -3.58
C ILE A 152 17.68 2.18 -2.17
N ALA A 153 18.70 1.70 -1.46
CA ALA A 153 18.54 1.27 -0.06
C ALA A 153 18.06 2.42 0.84
N THR A 154 18.54 3.64 0.59
CA THR A 154 18.10 4.84 1.31
C THR A 154 16.62 5.16 1.01
N GLU A 155 16.17 5.01 -0.23
CA GLU A 155 14.76 5.20 -0.61
C GLU A 155 13.82 4.20 0.07
N ILE A 156 14.22 2.92 0.15
CA ILE A 156 13.42 1.91 0.85
C ILE A 156 13.35 2.20 2.34
N ARG A 157 14.46 2.60 2.98
CA ARG A 157 14.45 2.99 4.40
C ARG A 157 13.50 4.17 4.65
N ALA A 158 13.59 5.21 3.82
CA ALA A 158 12.67 6.35 3.93
C ALA A 158 11.20 5.94 3.78
N LEU A 159 10.90 4.96 2.92
CA LEU A 159 9.55 4.40 2.78
C LEU A 159 9.11 3.64 4.04
N VAL A 160 9.99 2.83 4.63
CA VAL A 160 9.71 2.10 5.87
C VAL A 160 9.50 3.07 7.04
N ASP A 161 10.37 4.06 7.21
CA ASP A 161 10.26 5.07 8.26
C ASP A 161 8.93 5.84 8.14
N GLU A 162 8.55 6.24 6.91
CA GLU A 162 7.26 6.89 6.67
C GLU A 162 6.08 5.95 6.93
N PHE A 163 6.18 4.66 6.54
CA PHE A 163 5.15 3.66 6.82
C PHE A 163 4.91 3.49 8.32
N GLU A 164 5.97 3.31 9.11
CA GLU A 164 5.90 3.18 10.57
C GLU A 164 5.26 4.42 11.22
N SER A 165 5.62 5.63 10.76
CA SER A 165 5.02 6.87 11.26
C SER A 165 3.51 7.00 10.97
N ARG A 166 2.99 6.32 9.94
CA ARG A 166 1.57 6.40 9.53
C ARG A 166 0.70 5.37 10.22
N ILE A 167 1.23 4.19 10.52
CA ILE A 167 0.47 3.12 11.19
C ILE A 167 0.42 3.30 12.71
N GLY A 168 1.33 4.09 13.28
CA GLY A 168 1.43 4.28 14.74
C GLY A 168 2.07 3.07 15.44
N PRO A 169 2.43 3.22 16.73
CA PRO A 169 2.91 2.10 17.56
C PRO A 169 1.81 1.08 17.87
#